data_AF-A0A6A4UH95-F1
#
_entry.id   AF-A0A6A4UH95-F1
#
_cell.length_a   1.000
_cell.length_b   1.000
_cell.length_c   1.000
_cell.angle_alpha   90.00
_cell.angle_beta   90.00
_cell.angle_gamma   90.00
#
_symmetry.space_group_name_H-M   'P 1'
#
loop_
_entity.id
_entity.type
_entity.pdbx_description
1 polymer ?
#
loop_
_entity_poly.entity_id
_entity_poly.type
_entity_poly.pdbx_seq_one_letter_code
_entity_poly.pdbx_strand_id
1 'polypeptide(L)'
;MTAVIDLRPSDGLSEIQFCAWVAQALPGDRLEYHRGFLACDITPVVSKLGDNERKELRLLASRAYWTEAKGLVHLVQKRLGPDRFSYIAIARPKTGGSSIAVTQLSAVAA
;
A
#
# COMPACT_ATOMS: atom_id res chain seq x y z
N MET A 1 -6.22 -16.42 18.47
CA MET A 1 -6.33 -16.05 17.04
C MET A 1 -6.55 -14.55 16.99
N THR A 2 -5.59 -13.77 16.49
CA THR A 2 -5.80 -12.34 16.19
C THR A 2 -6.66 -12.26 14.94
N ALA A 3 -7.71 -11.45 14.95
CA ALA A 3 -8.53 -11.23 13.77
C ALA A 3 -7.69 -10.52 12.70
N VAL A 4 -7.62 -11.09 11.49
CA VAL A 4 -7.02 -10.43 10.33
C VAL A 4 -8.05 -9.49 9.74
N ILE A 5 -7.72 -8.20 9.65
CA ILE A 5 -8.60 -7.22 9.02
C ILE A 5 -8.23 -7.12 7.53
N ASP A 6 -9.20 -7.36 6.64
CA ASP A 6 -9.09 -7.07 5.20
C ASP A 6 -9.74 -5.71 4.92
N LEU A 7 -8.92 -4.69 4.70
CA LEU A 7 -9.38 -3.34 4.36
C LEU A 7 -9.38 -3.13 2.83
N ARG A 8 -10.48 -2.56 2.35
CA ARG A 8 -10.68 -2.12 0.96
C ARG A 8 -11.33 -0.74 0.95
N PRO A 9 -10.56 0.34 0.75
CA PRO A 9 -11.11 1.69 0.64
C PRO A 9 -12.04 1.82 -0.58
N SER A 10 -13.15 2.55 -0.42
CA SER A 10 -14.11 2.84 -1.50
C SER A 10 -13.65 3.95 -2.43
N ASP A 11 -12.93 4.96 -1.91
CA ASP A 11 -12.63 6.23 -2.61
C ASP A 11 -11.14 6.44 -2.86
N GLY A 12 -10.45 5.37 -3.26
CA GLY A 12 -8.98 5.36 -3.40
C GLY A 12 -8.27 5.45 -2.05
N LEU A 13 -6.96 5.18 -2.05
CA LEU A 13 -6.11 5.26 -0.87
C LEU A 13 -4.99 6.26 -1.17
N SER A 14 -4.76 7.21 -0.27
CA SER A 14 -3.59 8.09 -0.36
C SER A 14 -2.33 7.43 0.22
N GLU A 15 -1.17 7.95 -0.14
CA GLU A 15 0.10 7.52 0.44
C GLU A 15 0.13 7.72 1.96
N ILE A 16 -0.45 8.81 2.44
CA ILE A 16 -0.54 9.14 3.87
C ILE A 16 -1.41 8.11 4.61
N GLN A 17 -2.57 7.75 4.05
CA GLN A 17 -3.46 6.74 4.64
C GLN A 17 -2.78 5.37 4.68
N PHE A 18 -2.00 5.03 3.65
CA PHE A 18 -1.18 3.82 3.65
C PHE A 18 -0.11 3.85 4.75
N CYS A 19 0.63 4.95 4.90
CA CYS A 19 1.63 5.11 5.97
C CYS A 19 0.99 4.94 7.36
N ALA A 20 -0.15 5.60 7.59
CA ALA A 20 -0.91 5.48 8.84
C ALA A 20 -1.34 4.04 9.13
N TRP A 21 -1.83 3.33 8.10
CA TRP A 21 -2.18 1.92 8.22
C TRP A 21 -0.96 1.06 8.56
N VAL A 22 0.16 1.19 7.83
CA VAL A 22 1.37 0.40 8.11
C VAL A 22 1.87 0.64 9.54
N ALA A 23 1.83 1.88 10.03
CA ALA A 23 2.26 2.22 11.39
C ALA A 23 1.41 1.53 12.47
N GLN A 24 0.11 1.30 12.23
CA GLN A 24 -0.85 0.80 13.23
C GLN A 24 -1.26 -0.66 13.04
N ALA A 25 -1.17 -1.21 11.82
CA ALA A 25 -1.64 -2.55 11.47
C ALA A 25 -0.99 -3.65 12.33
N LEU A 26 -1.79 -4.66 12.68
CA LEU A 26 -1.33 -5.85 13.37
C LEU A 26 -0.75 -6.86 12.37
N PRO A 27 0.15 -7.75 12.82
CA PRO A 27 0.72 -8.76 11.93
C PRO A 27 -0.37 -9.62 11.29
N GLY A 28 -0.34 -9.73 9.97
CA GLY A 28 -1.32 -10.46 9.19
C GLY A 28 -2.46 -9.60 8.62
N ASP A 29 -2.70 -8.39 9.13
CA ASP A 29 -3.68 -7.46 8.55
C ASP A 29 -3.37 -7.19 7.08
N ARG A 30 -4.43 -7.00 6.28
CA ARG A 30 -4.36 -6.92 4.82
C ARG A 30 -5.01 -5.63 4.35
N LEU A 31 -4.34 -4.92 3.46
CA LEU A 31 -4.87 -3.71 2.84
C LEU A 31 -4.73 -3.82 1.32
N GLU A 32 -5.86 -3.81 0.62
CA GLU A 32 -5.87 -3.61 -0.84
C GLU A 32 -5.63 -2.13 -1.12
N TYR A 33 -4.39 -1.79 -1.48
CA TYR A 33 -3.98 -0.39 -1.68
C TYR A 33 -4.23 0.08 -3.11
N HIS A 34 -4.40 -0.83 -4.07
CA HIS A 34 -4.79 -0.50 -5.44
C HIS A 34 -5.55 -1.64 -6.11
N ARG A 35 -6.54 -1.30 -6.94
CA ARG A 35 -7.23 -2.23 -7.84
C ARG A 35 -7.19 -1.68 -9.26
N GLY A 36 -6.61 -2.45 -10.17
CA GLY A 36 -6.38 -2.03 -11.55
C GLY A 36 -5.15 -2.71 -12.13
N PHE A 37 -4.45 -2.03 -13.03
CA PHE A 37 -3.16 -2.47 -13.54
C PHE A 37 -2.13 -1.40 -13.19
N LEU A 38 -1.52 -1.55 -12.01
CA LEU A 38 -0.68 -0.52 -11.38
C LEU A 38 0.37 0.08 -12.31
N ALA A 39 1.06 -0.76 -13.09
CA ALA A 39 2.09 -0.30 -14.03
C ALA A 39 1.53 0.62 -15.12
N CYS A 40 0.34 0.31 -15.66
CA CYS A 40 -0.36 1.18 -16.60
C CYS A 40 -0.91 2.41 -15.89
N ASP A 41 -1.54 2.24 -14.74
CA ASP A 41 -2.26 3.29 -14.02
C ASP A 41 -1.32 4.40 -13.53
N ILE A 42 -0.06 4.11 -13.22
CA ILE A 42 0.94 5.14 -12.89
C ILE A 42 1.60 5.78 -14.12
N THR A 43 1.47 5.21 -15.31
CA THR A 43 2.24 5.63 -16.50
C THR A 43 1.49 6.71 -17.30
N PRO A 44 2.04 7.93 -17.48
CA PRO A 44 1.31 9.05 -18.08
C PRO A 44 0.72 8.77 -19.47
N VAL A 45 1.41 8.00 -20.30
CA VAL A 45 1.03 7.76 -21.70
C VAL A 45 -0.16 6.81 -21.83
N VAL A 46 -0.37 5.91 -20.88
CA VAL A 46 -1.37 4.82 -20.99
C VAL A 46 -2.42 4.82 -19.88
N SER A 47 -2.21 5.62 -18.82
CA SER A 47 -3.14 5.72 -17.71
C SER A 47 -4.44 6.43 -18.10
N LYS A 48 -5.55 5.96 -17.53
CA LYS A 48 -6.85 6.61 -17.62
C LYS A 48 -7.12 7.57 -16.45
N LEU A 49 -6.23 7.60 -15.46
CA LEU A 49 -6.36 8.45 -14.27
C LEU A 49 -6.00 9.90 -14.59
N GLY A 50 -6.59 10.83 -13.85
CA GLY A 50 -6.18 12.23 -13.88
C GLY A 50 -4.74 12.42 -13.39
N ASP A 51 -4.11 13.54 -13.75
CA ASP A 51 -2.70 13.80 -13.41
C ASP A 51 -2.42 13.75 -11.90
N ASN A 52 -3.34 14.27 -11.08
CA ASN A 52 -3.19 14.28 -9.62
C ASN A 52 -3.36 12.87 -9.04
N GLU A 53 -4.39 12.13 -9.44
CA GLU A 53 -4.63 10.74 -9.02
C GLU A 53 -3.44 9.84 -9.39
N ARG A 54 -2.90 10.01 -10.60
CA ARG A 54 -1.73 9.26 -11.06
C ARG A 54 -0.47 9.58 -10.25
N LYS A 55 -0.26 10.85 -9.89
CA LYS A 55 0.87 11.26 -9.04
C LYS A 55 0.73 10.66 -7.64
N GLU A 56 -0.46 10.72 -7.07
CA GLU A 56 -0.75 10.14 -5.75
C GLU A 56 -0.55 8.63 -5.75
N LEU A 57 -1.08 7.92 -6.76
CA LEU A 57 -0.88 6.48 -6.91
C LEU A 57 0.59 6.11 -7.08
N ARG A 58 1.39 6.94 -7.76
CA ARG A 58 2.85 6.72 -7.88
C ARG A 58 3.55 6.89 -6.53
N LEU A 59 3.16 7.88 -5.72
CA LEU A 59 3.69 8.05 -4.36
C LEU A 59 3.34 6.84 -3.49
N LEU A 60 2.06 6.44 -3.49
CA LEU A 60 1.59 5.26 -2.78
C LEU A 60 2.34 3.99 -3.19
N ALA A 61 2.48 3.73 -4.49
CA ALA A 61 3.20 2.56 -5.01
C ALA A 61 4.67 2.55 -4.59
N SER A 62 5.32 3.72 -4.64
CA SER A 62 6.71 3.88 -4.20
C SER A 62 6.84 3.61 -2.70
N ARG A 63 5.89 4.10 -1.90
CA ARG A 63 5.85 3.84 -0.47
C ARG A 63 5.63 2.38 -0.14
N ALA A 64 4.67 1.73 -0.80
CA ALA A 64 4.42 0.30 -0.64
C ALA A 64 5.69 -0.52 -0.87
N TYR A 65 6.39 -0.26 -1.97
CA TYR A 65 7.66 -0.92 -2.28
C TYR A 65 8.73 -0.66 -1.21
N TRP A 66 8.88 0.59 -0.75
CA TRP A 66 9.81 0.92 0.32
C TRP A 66 9.47 0.19 1.64
N THR A 67 8.19 0.10 2.02
CA THR A 67 7.78 -0.59 3.24
C THR A 67 8.03 -2.09 3.19
N GLU A 68 7.94 -2.71 2.02
CA GLU A 68 8.34 -4.11 1.84
C GLU A 68 9.85 -4.28 1.99
N ALA A 69 10.65 -3.40 1.37
CA ALA A 69 12.10 -3.42 1.51
C ALA A 69 12.57 -3.21 2.96
N LYS A 70 11.78 -2.50 3.79
CA LYS A 70 12.01 -2.37 5.25
C LYS A 70 11.43 -3.52 6.08
N GLY A 71 10.82 -4.51 5.45
CA GLY A 71 10.24 -5.67 6.11
C GLY A 71 8.98 -5.37 6.92
N LEU A 72 8.30 -4.24 6.65
CA LEU A 72 7.08 -3.83 7.36
C LEU A 72 5.83 -4.47 6.78
N VAL A 73 5.83 -4.74 5.46
CA VAL A 73 4.75 -5.43 4.76
C VAL A 73 5.32 -6.49 3.83
N HIS A 74 4.47 -7.41 3.41
CA HIS A 74 4.70 -8.26 2.24
C HIS A 74 3.69 -7.86 1.16
N LEU A 75 4.16 -7.60 -0.06
CA LEU A 75 3.28 -7.22 -1.16
C LEU A 75 2.87 -8.45 -1.94
N VAL A 76 1.57 -8.57 -2.20
CA VAL A 76 1.02 -9.64 -3.04
C VAL A 76 0.12 -9.04 -4.11
N GLN A 77 0.14 -9.68 -5.27
CA GLN A 77 -0.74 -9.35 -6.39
C GLN A 77 -1.70 -10.52 -6.62
N LYS A 78 -3.01 -10.25 -6.68
CA LYS A 78 -4.03 -11.21 -7.06
C LYS A 78 -4.67 -10.80 -8.38
N ARG A 79 -4.56 -11.65 -9.40
CA ARG A 79 -5.27 -11.44 -10.68
C ARG A 79 -6.77 -11.67 -10.49
N LEU A 80 -7.57 -10.71 -10.95
CA LEU A 80 -9.04 -10.74 -10.92
C LEU A 80 -9.65 -10.92 -12.32
N GLY A 81 -8.89 -10.57 -13.37
CA GLY A 81 -9.30 -10.70 -14.76
C GLY A 81 -8.21 -10.15 -15.70
N PRO A 82 -8.50 -10.02 -17.01
CA PRO A 82 -7.67 -9.26 -17.93
C PRO A 82 -7.50 -7.82 -17.40
N ASP A 83 -6.25 -7.36 -17.34
CA ASP A 83 -5.86 -6.01 -16.91
C ASP A 83 -6.43 -5.56 -15.56
N ARG A 84 -6.80 -6.51 -14.70
CA ARG A 84 -7.43 -6.24 -13.42
C ARG A 84 -6.79 -7.08 -12.33
N PHE A 85 -6.07 -6.40 -11.46
CA PHE A 85 -5.34 -6.99 -10.36
C PHE A 85 -5.69 -6.27 -9.07
N SER A 86 -5.66 -7.02 -7.98
CA SER A 86 -5.71 -6.52 -6.62
C SER A 86 -4.29 -6.49 -6.08
N TYR A 87 -3.84 -5.32 -5.66
CA TYR A 87 -2.53 -5.13 -5.05
C TYR A 87 -2.73 -4.98 -3.55
N ILE A 88 -2.16 -5.90 -2.78
CA ILE A 88 -2.43 -6.06 -1.35
C ILE A 88 -1.12 -5.99 -0.58
N ALA A 89 -1.09 -5.16 0.46
CA ALA A 89 -0.04 -5.18 1.47
C ALA A 89 -0.50 -6.02 2.66
N ILE A 90 0.35 -6.93 3.13
CA ILE A 90 0.12 -7.75 4.32
C ILE A 90 1.09 -7.30 5.40
N ALA A 91 0.59 -6.81 6.53
CA ALA A 91 1.43 -6.30 7.62
C ALA A 91 2.28 -7.42 8.24
N ARG A 92 3.56 -7.11 8.49
CA ARG A 92 4.52 -8.01 9.13
C ARG A 92 4.71 -7.65 10.60
N PRO A 93 5.24 -8.57 11.44
CA PRO A 93 5.67 -8.24 12.79
C PRO A 93 6.65 -7.06 12.82
N LYS A 94 6.30 -6.01 13.55
CA LYS A 94 7.18 -4.86 13.81
C LYS A 94 8.18 -5.27 14.89
N THR A 95 9.41 -5.55 14.47
CA THR A 95 10.50 -5.94 15.38
C THR A 95 11.39 -4.74 15.68
N GLY A 96 12.35 -4.89 16.60
CA GLY A 96 13.32 -3.83 16.90
C GLY A 96 14.05 -3.30 15.66
N GLY A 97 14.36 -4.16 14.68
CA GLY A 97 14.99 -3.76 13.42
C GLY A 97 14.12 -2.89 12.49
N SER A 98 12.81 -2.87 12.73
CA SER A 98 11.83 -2.11 11.93
C SER A 98 11.41 -0.80 12.59
N SER A 99 11.80 -0.57 13.85
CA SER A 99 11.34 0.54 14.70
C SER A 99 11.58 1.92 14.07
N ILE A 100 12.78 2.17 13.54
CA ILE A 100 13.13 3.43 12.86
C ILE A 100 12.21 3.67 11.66
N ALA A 101 11.93 2.64 10.86
CA ALA A 101 11.07 2.76 9.69
C ALA A 101 9.62 3.05 10.08
N VAL A 102 9.12 2.47 11.18
CA VAL A 102 7.79 2.82 11.73
C VAL A 102 7.73 4.28 12.15
N THR A 103 8.76 4.80 12.85
CA THR A 103 8.82 6.22 13.23
C THR A 103 8.82 7.15 12.00
N GLN A 104 9.55 6.78 10.94
CA GLN A 104 9.57 7.55 9.69
C GLN A 104 8.18 7.62 9.03
N LEU A 105 7.39 6.55 9.08
CA LEU A 105 6.03 6.53 8.54
C LEU A 105 5.08 7.40 9.38
N SER A 106 5.19 7.30 10.71
CA SER A 106 4.36 8.12 11.60
C SER A 106 4.59 9.62 11.40
N ALA A 107 5.80 10.04 11.04
CA ALA A 107 6.09 11.44 10.72
C ALA A 107 5.48 11.93 9.40
N VAL A 108 5.25 11.03 8.44
CA VAL A 108 4.55 11.35 7.18
C VAL A 108 3.03 11.37 7.37
N ALA A 109 2.54 10.63 8.37
CA ALA A 109 1.11 10.51 8.68
C ALA A 109 0.58 11.49 9.73
N ALA A 110 1.44 12.34 10.30
CA ALA A 110 1.11 13.35 11.30
C ALA A 110 0.86 14.73 10.66
#